data_AF-A0A6P7GSZ8-F1
#
_entry.id   AF-A0A6P7GSZ8-F1
#
_cell.length_a   1.000
_cell.length_b   1.000
_cell.length_c   1.000
_cell.angle_alpha   90.00
_cell.angle_beta   90.00
_cell.angle_gamma   90.00
#
_symmetry.space_group_name_H-M   'P 1'
#
loop_
_entity.id
_entity.type
_entity.pdbx_description
1 polymer ?
#
loop_
_entity_poly.entity_id
_entity_poly.type
_entity_poly.pdbx_seq_one_letter_code
_entity_poly.pdbx_strand_id
1 'polypeptide(L)'
;MAGKEYQNRTGNNIRARMVRDVTCKCHYKCNTKIEKTQREQMLSEYLSLESERSRWAFIGNSVKRIPVKRRYSGDNNKRAHTLQYTLMCNEHRVQVCKQFFLATYDISSKKVETALKKLTPSGITEIDHRGHKEPPNKKSEDVKNIIRKHIQELPVVDSHYCRSSSKRKYLPSGLSETRIYMDYLEYCKEVNVEPEKFSFYKSVFVSEFNYGFHTPKKDQCDFCTQYKNKSDEDKVKDEEAYKVHLARKEEAREHKKVDKDHAKCDTNFSCFTMDLEKILLTPSLQVGQLYFKKKLKTYNFTIYDLAAGQATNYMWHEGDGKKGASEIATCLWKLLVSLGTKEEVTFYSDTASGQNRNTIVSAMFLRAVEQLPIQTINQKFMESGHSEMECDSVHSTIESRGKQVDVYTPEGWYMVARTAKTSKPYHKVIEMDYSDFLDYKKYSSQIITNKSQAEQGKMRWIKVKWIQYRKSCPKTIYFKYRLNDNEFDSLNIEKRQRRRVPYFEVSRLYLSKPKINKNKLKDLLKLCENGSVPSTYHKFYESLEPEDEDGQEKPDTESDEED
;
A
#
# COMPACT_ATOMS: atom_id res chain seq x y z
N MET A 1 37.30 -10.10 -17.94
CA MET A 1 38.73 -10.29 -17.57
C MET A 1 38.99 -11.77 -17.33
N ALA A 2 39.60 -12.46 -18.29
CA ALA A 2 39.85 -13.90 -18.18
C ALA A 2 40.99 -14.18 -17.19
N GLY A 3 40.81 -15.18 -16.32
CA GLY A 3 41.87 -15.62 -15.39
C GLY A 3 42.05 -14.79 -14.12
N LYS A 4 41.20 -13.79 -13.86
CA LYS A 4 41.18 -13.08 -12.56
C LYS A 4 40.41 -13.86 -11.49
N GLU A 5 40.62 -13.49 -10.24
CA GLU A 5 39.88 -14.02 -9.10
C GLU A 5 38.39 -13.61 -9.17
N TYR A 6 37.48 -14.53 -8.84
CA TYR A 6 36.04 -14.25 -8.78
C TYR A 6 35.29 -15.24 -7.88
N GLN A 7 34.13 -14.83 -7.37
CA GLN A 7 33.21 -15.70 -6.65
C GLN A 7 32.17 -16.31 -7.61
N ASN A 8 31.96 -17.62 -7.54
CA ASN A 8 30.96 -18.29 -8.39
C ASN A 8 29.53 -18.17 -7.80
N ARG A 9 28.49 -18.58 -8.55
CA ARG A 9 27.08 -18.54 -8.11
C ARG A 9 26.79 -19.37 -6.85
N THR A 10 27.69 -20.27 -6.47
CA THR A 10 27.56 -21.11 -5.26
C THR A 10 28.38 -20.56 -4.08
N GLY A 11 28.94 -19.34 -4.20
CA GLY A 11 29.69 -18.68 -3.13
C GLY A 11 31.18 -19.04 -3.02
N ASN A 12 31.72 -19.90 -3.89
CA ASN A 12 33.12 -20.34 -3.84
C ASN A 12 34.05 -19.34 -4.55
N ASN A 13 35.16 -18.98 -3.90
CA ASN A 13 36.21 -18.14 -4.46
C ASN A 13 37.11 -18.93 -5.39
N ILE A 14 37.22 -18.50 -6.64
CA ILE A 14 38.09 -19.07 -7.67
C ILE A 14 39.32 -18.18 -7.80
N ARG A 15 40.50 -18.71 -7.47
CA ARG A 15 41.77 -17.96 -7.53
C ARG A 15 42.12 -17.51 -8.95
N ALA A 16 42.90 -16.44 -9.03
CA ALA A 16 43.52 -16.02 -10.29
C ALA A 16 44.45 -17.11 -10.85
N ARG A 17 44.50 -17.20 -12.18
CA ARG A 17 45.40 -18.13 -12.88
C ARG A 17 46.82 -17.57 -12.86
N MET A 18 47.77 -18.42 -12.49
CA MET A 18 49.19 -18.08 -12.40
C MET A 18 50.04 -19.28 -12.82
N VAL A 19 51.25 -19.01 -13.32
CA VAL A 19 52.20 -20.07 -13.64
C VAL A 19 52.49 -20.88 -12.38
N ARG A 20 52.25 -22.19 -12.42
CA ARG A 20 52.54 -23.07 -11.30
C ARG A 20 54.02 -23.45 -11.28
N ASP A 21 54.61 -23.43 -10.10
CA ASP A 21 55.96 -23.96 -9.90
C ASP A 21 55.97 -25.47 -10.16
N VAL A 22 56.94 -25.91 -10.94
CA VAL A 22 57.07 -27.30 -11.36
C VAL A 22 58.54 -27.62 -11.55
N THR A 23 59.01 -28.67 -10.91
CA THR A 23 60.37 -29.20 -11.11
C THR A 23 60.25 -30.58 -11.72
N CYS A 24 60.37 -30.67 -13.05
CA CYS A 24 60.18 -31.94 -13.74
C CYS A 24 61.53 -32.65 -14.02
N LYS A 25 61.68 -33.88 -13.54
CA LYS A 25 62.81 -34.78 -13.87
C LYS A 25 62.59 -35.47 -15.22
N CYS A 26 62.25 -34.71 -16.26
CA CYS A 26 61.93 -35.27 -17.58
C CYS A 26 63.13 -35.23 -18.54
N HIS A 27 63.17 -36.18 -19.47
CA HIS A 27 64.19 -36.23 -20.54
C HIS A 27 64.27 -34.93 -21.36
N TYR A 28 63.18 -34.16 -21.47
CA TYR A 28 63.14 -32.91 -22.25
C TYR A 28 63.89 -31.75 -21.60
N LYS A 29 64.31 -31.87 -20.32
CA LYS A 29 64.98 -30.83 -19.54
C LYS A 29 64.22 -29.49 -19.55
N CYS A 30 62.89 -29.52 -19.36
CA CYS A 30 62.04 -28.34 -19.53
C CYS A 30 62.45 -27.16 -18.64
N ASN A 31 62.79 -27.43 -17.38
CA ASN A 31 63.19 -26.41 -16.40
C ASN A 31 64.49 -25.67 -16.75
N THR A 32 65.38 -26.27 -17.55
CA THR A 32 66.63 -25.60 -17.98
C THR A 32 66.47 -24.92 -19.33
N LYS A 33 65.40 -25.20 -20.08
CA LYS A 33 65.18 -24.70 -21.45
C LYS A 33 64.21 -23.52 -21.50
N ILE A 34 63.33 -23.39 -20.52
CA ILE A 34 62.30 -22.34 -20.48
C ILE A 34 62.28 -21.77 -19.08
N GLU A 35 62.58 -20.48 -18.98
CA GLU A 35 62.61 -19.74 -17.73
C GLU A 35 61.19 -19.42 -17.22
N LYS A 36 61.08 -19.07 -15.94
CA LYS A 36 59.79 -18.74 -15.32
C LYS A 36 59.15 -17.49 -15.96
N THR A 37 59.95 -16.46 -16.23
CA THR A 37 59.52 -15.21 -16.88
C THR A 37 58.91 -15.47 -18.27
N GLN A 38 59.52 -16.36 -19.06
CA GLN A 38 58.99 -16.76 -20.36
C GLN A 38 57.64 -17.49 -20.24
N ARG A 39 57.47 -18.33 -19.20
CA ARG A 39 56.18 -19.01 -18.92
C ARG A 39 55.08 -18.02 -18.52
N GLU A 40 55.44 -16.96 -17.80
CA GLU A 40 54.52 -15.91 -17.39
C GLU A 40 54.03 -15.11 -18.60
N GLN A 41 54.93 -14.79 -19.55
CA GLN A 41 54.55 -14.20 -20.83
C GLN A 41 53.59 -15.11 -21.62
N MET A 42 53.91 -16.41 -21.75
CA MET A 42 53.04 -17.37 -22.44
C MET A 42 51.65 -17.47 -21.81
N LEU A 43 51.57 -17.44 -20.47
CA LEU A 43 50.29 -17.45 -19.77
C LEU A 43 49.50 -16.16 -20.05
N SER A 44 50.17 -15.00 -20.04
CA SER A 44 49.53 -13.72 -20.36
C SER A 44 48.92 -13.72 -21.76
N GLU A 45 49.67 -14.18 -22.77
CA GLU A 45 49.19 -14.33 -24.15
C GLU A 45 48.03 -15.34 -24.26
N TYR A 46 48.07 -16.45 -23.51
CA TYR A 46 46.97 -17.40 -23.49
C TYR A 46 45.69 -16.82 -22.85
N LEU A 47 45.84 -15.97 -21.82
CA LEU A 47 44.72 -15.32 -21.13
C LEU A 47 44.14 -14.13 -21.91
N SER A 48 44.92 -13.51 -22.80
CA SER A 48 44.43 -12.44 -23.69
C SER A 48 43.46 -12.94 -24.76
N LEU A 49 43.46 -14.25 -25.06
CA LEU A 49 42.48 -14.86 -25.96
C LEU A 49 41.05 -14.68 -25.42
N GLU A 50 40.22 -13.95 -26.16
CA GLU A 50 38.89 -13.52 -25.72
C GLU A 50 37.90 -14.68 -25.58
N SER A 51 37.88 -15.59 -26.55
CA SER A 51 36.91 -16.68 -26.62
C SER A 51 37.47 -18.02 -26.13
N GLU A 52 36.60 -18.82 -25.53
CA GLU A 52 36.96 -20.19 -25.12
C GLU A 52 37.30 -21.08 -26.32
N ARG A 53 36.68 -20.81 -27.47
CA ARG A 53 36.98 -21.43 -28.76
C ARG A 53 38.42 -21.15 -29.20
N SER A 54 38.88 -19.90 -29.07
CA SER A 54 40.26 -19.51 -29.40
C SER A 54 41.28 -20.21 -28.48
N ARG A 55 40.95 -20.37 -27.19
CA ARG A 55 41.80 -21.11 -26.24
C ARG A 55 41.88 -22.61 -26.56
N TRP A 56 40.79 -23.22 -27.01
CA TRP A 56 40.80 -24.61 -27.48
C TRP A 56 41.62 -24.78 -28.76
N ALA A 57 41.48 -23.86 -29.72
CA ALA A 57 42.30 -23.86 -30.95
C ALA A 57 43.80 -23.76 -30.62
N PHE A 58 44.16 -22.84 -29.71
CA PHE A 58 45.54 -22.69 -29.22
C PHE A 58 46.10 -24.00 -28.62
N ILE A 59 45.33 -24.66 -27.75
CA ILE A 59 45.73 -25.92 -27.14
C ILE A 59 45.83 -27.03 -28.20
N GLY A 60 44.88 -27.10 -29.14
CA GLY A 60 44.87 -28.06 -30.24
C GLY A 60 46.10 -27.95 -31.14
N ASN A 61 46.56 -26.73 -31.40
CA ASN A 61 47.78 -26.49 -32.18
C ASN A 61 49.08 -26.79 -31.41
N SER A 62 49.01 -26.73 -30.09
CA SER A 62 50.16 -26.93 -29.18
C SER A 62 50.32 -28.39 -28.74
N VAL A 63 49.29 -29.22 -28.90
CA VAL A 63 49.27 -30.62 -28.46
C VAL A 63 48.91 -31.55 -29.62
N LYS A 64 49.83 -32.43 -30.02
CA LYS A 64 49.62 -33.39 -31.11
C LYS A 64 49.37 -34.80 -30.59
N ARG A 65 48.42 -35.52 -31.20
CA ARG A 65 48.25 -36.97 -31.00
C ARG A 65 49.22 -37.71 -31.92
N ILE A 66 50.15 -38.45 -31.33
CA ILE A 66 51.13 -39.25 -32.08
C ILE A 66 50.95 -40.74 -31.75
N PRO A 67 51.13 -41.65 -32.72
CA PRO A 67 51.07 -43.09 -32.47
C PRO A 67 52.21 -43.53 -31.55
N VAL A 68 51.95 -44.53 -30.70
CA VAL A 68 52.97 -45.06 -29.78
C VAL A 68 53.99 -45.89 -30.56
N LYS A 69 55.25 -45.44 -30.61
CA LYS A 69 56.34 -46.02 -31.44
C LYS A 69 57.00 -47.29 -30.88
N ARG A 70 56.98 -47.52 -29.56
CA ARG A 70 57.53 -48.73 -28.90
C ARG A 70 56.56 -49.23 -27.84
N ARG A 71 56.29 -50.53 -27.84
CA ARG A 71 55.47 -51.24 -26.85
C ARG A 71 56.41 -52.14 -26.05
N TYR A 72 56.40 -52.05 -24.73
CA TYR A 72 57.05 -53.05 -23.89
C TYR A 72 56.09 -54.23 -23.73
N SER A 73 56.56 -55.43 -24.02
CA SER A 73 55.73 -56.64 -23.95
C SER A 73 55.32 -56.89 -22.50
N GLY A 74 54.00 -56.98 -22.25
CA GLY A 74 53.46 -57.41 -20.95
C GLY A 74 52.34 -56.54 -20.34
N ASP A 75 52.04 -55.37 -20.89
CA ASP A 75 51.02 -54.48 -20.29
C ASP A 75 49.72 -54.45 -21.13
N ASN A 76 48.59 -54.85 -20.53
CA ASN A 76 47.25 -54.96 -21.15
C ASN A 76 46.62 -53.60 -21.54
N ASN A 77 47.40 -52.52 -21.58
CA ASN A 77 46.91 -51.16 -21.70
C ASN A 77 46.81 -50.70 -23.18
N LYS A 78 45.58 -50.64 -23.70
CA LYS A 78 45.18 -50.39 -25.11
C LYS A 78 45.42 -48.96 -25.62
N ARG A 79 46.43 -48.22 -25.15
CA ARG A 79 46.61 -46.81 -25.55
C ARG A 79 47.25 -46.68 -26.94
N ALA A 80 46.43 -46.49 -27.97
CA ALA A 80 46.88 -46.36 -29.37
C ALA A 80 47.70 -45.08 -29.67
N HIS A 81 47.47 -44.00 -28.91
CA HIS A 81 48.11 -42.70 -29.14
C HIS A 81 48.64 -42.08 -27.84
N THR A 82 49.79 -41.41 -27.93
CA THR A 82 50.32 -40.53 -26.88
C THR A 82 50.21 -39.06 -27.30
N LEU A 83 50.27 -38.16 -26.33
CA LEU A 83 50.18 -36.71 -26.56
C LEU A 83 51.56 -36.09 -26.49
N GLN A 84 51.94 -35.37 -27.55
CA GLN A 84 53.14 -34.56 -27.62
C GLN A 84 52.78 -33.11 -27.28
N TYR A 85 53.37 -32.58 -26.22
CA TYR A 85 53.13 -31.20 -25.76
C TYR A 85 54.26 -30.29 -26.21
N THR A 86 53.92 -29.14 -26.79
CA THR A 86 54.88 -28.17 -27.32
C THR A 86 54.56 -26.78 -26.79
N LEU A 87 55.58 -26.01 -26.43
CA LEU A 87 55.48 -24.58 -26.12
C LEU A 87 56.18 -23.78 -27.21
N MET A 88 55.65 -22.60 -27.54
CA MET A 88 56.32 -21.62 -28.40
C MET A 88 57.21 -20.75 -27.51
N CYS A 89 58.53 -20.85 -27.67
CA CYS A 89 59.50 -20.06 -26.92
C CYS A 89 60.45 -19.38 -27.91
N ASN A 90 60.55 -18.05 -27.90
CA ASN A 90 61.36 -17.26 -28.84
C ASN A 90 61.14 -17.71 -30.31
N GLU A 91 59.88 -17.80 -30.74
CA GLU A 91 59.47 -18.24 -32.08
C GLU A 91 59.79 -19.71 -32.45
N HIS A 92 60.42 -20.46 -31.56
CA HIS A 92 60.73 -21.87 -31.76
C HIS A 92 59.77 -22.80 -30.99
N ARG A 93 59.42 -23.93 -31.62
CA ARG A 93 58.61 -25.00 -31.00
C ARG A 93 59.48 -25.89 -30.11
N VAL A 94 59.31 -25.77 -28.80
CA VAL A 94 60.03 -26.58 -27.80
C VAL A 94 59.11 -27.68 -27.24
N GLN A 95 59.49 -28.93 -27.44
CA GLN A 95 58.77 -30.06 -26.85
C GLN A 95 58.99 -30.12 -25.33
N VAL A 96 57.90 -30.24 -24.58
CA VAL A 96 57.91 -30.29 -23.11
C VAL A 96 57.11 -31.48 -22.56
N CYS A 97 57.29 -31.79 -21.28
CA CYS A 97 56.47 -32.80 -20.61
C CYS A 97 55.05 -32.27 -20.31
N LYS A 98 54.10 -33.19 -20.15
CA LYS A 98 52.69 -32.87 -19.82
C LYS A 98 52.59 -31.98 -18.57
N GLN A 99 53.32 -32.33 -17.52
CA GLN A 99 53.25 -31.62 -16.25
C GLN A 99 53.70 -30.17 -16.39
N PHE A 100 54.78 -29.93 -17.14
CA PHE A 100 55.31 -28.60 -17.40
C PHE A 100 54.32 -27.75 -18.21
N PHE A 101 53.73 -28.33 -19.27
CA PHE A 101 52.71 -27.65 -20.10
C PHE A 101 51.48 -27.23 -19.29
N LEU A 102 50.92 -28.14 -18.49
CA LEU A 102 49.74 -27.86 -17.66
C LEU A 102 50.03 -26.84 -16.55
N ALA A 103 51.27 -26.82 -16.05
CA ALA A 103 51.72 -25.86 -15.04
C ALA A 103 51.94 -24.47 -15.65
N THR A 104 52.44 -24.36 -16.88
CA THR A 104 52.62 -23.09 -17.60
C THR A 104 51.29 -22.37 -17.83
N TYR A 105 50.27 -23.05 -18.35
CA TYR A 105 48.98 -22.40 -18.66
C TYR A 105 47.93 -22.45 -17.54
N ASP A 106 48.27 -23.00 -16.36
CA ASP A 106 47.35 -23.26 -15.24
C ASP A 106 46.03 -23.93 -15.69
N ILE A 107 46.16 -24.99 -16.49
CA ILE A 107 45.03 -25.77 -17.02
C ILE A 107 45.05 -27.23 -16.55
N SER A 108 43.89 -27.86 -16.55
CA SER A 108 43.74 -29.28 -16.23
C SER A 108 43.92 -30.17 -17.46
N SER A 109 44.24 -31.45 -17.24
CA SER A 109 44.32 -32.44 -18.32
C SER A 109 43.00 -32.54 -19.11
N LYS A 110 41.86 -32.44 -18.41
CA LYS A 110 40.52 -32.47 -19.00
C LYS A 110 40.28 -31.31 -19.99
N LYS A 111 40.92 -30.16 -19.76
CA LYS A 111 40.85 -29.01 -20.68
C LYS A 111 41.52 -29.33 -22.01
N VAL A 112 42.67 -29.99 -21.96
CA VAL A 112 43.40 -30.47 -23.15
C VAL A 112 42.59 -31.52 -23.89
N GLU A 113 42.01 -32.49 -23.17
CA GLU A 113 41.15 -33.51 -23.79
C GLU A 113 39.93 -32.90 -24.49
N THR A 114 39.32 -31.90 -23.87
CA THR A 114 38.16 -31.18 -24.45
C THR A 114 38.58 -30.42 -25.70
N ALA A 115 39.70 -29.68 -25.66
CA ALA A 115 40.23 -28.99 -26.83
C ALA A 115 40.47 -29.95 -28.00
N LEU A 116 41.08 -31.12 -27.74
CA LEU A 116 41.34 -32.13 -28.76
C LEU A 116 40.08 -32.87 -29.24
N LYS A 117 39.01 -32.92 -28.44
CA LYS A 117 37.71 -33.47 -28.89
C LYS A 117 36.93 -32.47 -29.74
N LYS A 118 37.10 -31.17 -29.45
CA LYS A 118 36.41 -30.07 -30.12
C LYS A 118 37.13 -29.58 -31.38
N LEU A 119 38.34 -30.08 -31.64
CA LEU A 119 39.10 -29.80 -32.86
C LEU A 119 38.68 -30.79 -33.95
N THR A 120 38.16 -30.29 -35.06
CA THR A 120 37.81 -31.12 -36.23
C THR A 120 39.07 -31.57 -36.98
N PRO A 121 38.99 -32.59 -37.85
CA PRO A 121 40.12 -33.03 -38.68
C PRO A 121 40.74 -31.92 -39.54
N SER A 122 39.94 -30.91 -39.92
CA SER A 122 40.37 -29.73 -40.69
C SER A 122 41.02 -28.63 -39.83
N GLY A 123 41.22 -28.85 -38.53
CA GLY A 123 41.86 -27.89 -37.62
C GLY A 123 40.94 -26.77 -37.10
N ILE A 124 39.63 -26.85 -37.36
CA ILE A 124 38.64 -25.86 -36.90
C ILE A 124 38.06 -26.31 -35.56
N THR A 125 37.94 -25.41 -34.60
CA THR A 125 37.33 -25.73 -33.29
C THR A 125 35.81 -25.49 -33.32
N GLU A 126 35.02 -26.41 -32.75
CA GLU A 126 33.57 -26.27 -32.56
C GLU A 126 33.18 -25.10 -31.63
N ILE A 127 31.94 -24.62 -31.76
CA ILE A 127 31.36 -23.54 -30.94
C ILE A 127 30.80 -24.12 -29.62
N ASP A 128 30.84 -23.34 -28.53
CA ASP A 128 30.25 -23.73 -27.23
C ASP A 128 28.74 -23.45 -27.23
N HIS A 129 27.91 -24.48 -27.06
CA HIS A 129 26.44 -24.38 -27.08
C HIS A 129 25.79 -24.35 -25.68
N ARG A 130 26.57 -24.19 -24.61
CA ARG A 130 26.02 -24.14 -23.23
C ARG A 130 25.13 -22.91 -23.04
N GLY A 131 23.95 -23.10 -22.42
CA GLY A 131 23.00 -22.02 -22.11
C GLY A 131 21.97 -21.71 -23.21
N HIS A 132 22.05 -22.37 -24.37
CA HIS A 132 21.18 -22.10 -25.53
C HIS A 132 20.11 -23.18 -25.79
N LYS A 133 19.75 -24.00 -24.78
CA LYS A 133 18.62 -24.94 -24.92
C LYS A 133 17.33 -24.28 -24.45
N GLU A 134 16.32 -24.29 -25.30
CA GLU A 134 14.97 -23.92 -24.89
C GLU A 134 14.43 -24.91 -23.85
N PRO A 135 13.73 -24.43 -22.80
CA PRO A 135 13.14 -25.32 -21.80
C PRO A 135 12.07 -26.23 -22.41
N PRO A 136 12.02 -27.51 -22.05
CA PRO A 136 11.06 -28.47 -22.62
C PRO A 136 9.58 -28.14 -22.33
N ASN A 137 9.31 -27.31 -21.31
CA ASN A 137 7.95 -26.95 -20.88
C ASN A 137 7.49 -25.58 -21.42
N LYS A 138 8.24 -24.96 -22.33
CA LYS A 138 7.86 -23.66 -22.90
C LYS A 138 6.67 -23.85 -23.83
N LYS A 139 5.50 -23.32 -23.43
CA LYS A 139 4.29 -23.29 -24.25
C LYS A 139 4.52 -22.44 -25.50
N SER A 140 3.89 -22.84 -26.62
CA SER A 140 4.04 -22.13 -27.89
C SER A 140 3.46 -20.71 -27.81
N GLU A 141 3.96 -19.83 -28.67
CA GLU A 141 3.48 -18.44 -28.72
C GLU A 141 2.04 -18.36 -29.24
N ASP A 142 1.63 -19.32 -30.08
CA ASP A 142 0.26 -19.43 -30.60
C ASP A 142 -0.76 -19.62 -29.48
N VAL A 143 -0.45 -20.45 -28.48
CA VAL A 143 -1.32 -20.68 -27.32
C VAL A 143 -1.47 -19.40 -26.49
N LYS A 144 -0.39 -18.62 -26.32
CA LYS A 144 -0.48 -17.32 -25.65
C LYS A 144 -1.28 -16.31 -26.46
N ASN A 145 -1.17 -16.31 -27.78
CA ASN A 145 -1.92 -15.41 -28.65
C ASN A 145 -3.43 -15.61 -28.54
N ILE A 146 -3.90 -16.84 -28.35
CA ILE A 146 -5.32 -17.14 -28.13
C ILE A 146 -5.79 -16.52 -26.80
N ILE A 147 -4.99 -16.67 -25.74
CA ILE A 147 -5.29 -16.06 -24.44
C ILE A 147 -5.29 -14.52 -24.53
N ARG A 148 -4.33 -13.92 -25.25
CA ARG A 148 -4.25 -12.46 -25.47
C ARG A 148 -5.48 -11.93 -26.19
N LYS A 149 -5.92 -12.59 -27.27
CA LYS A 149 -7.10 -12.17 -28.03
C LYS A 149 -8.34 -12.10 -27.14
N HIS A 150 -8.59 -13.17 -26.38
CA HIS A 150 -9.68 -13.19 -25.40
C HIS A 150 -9.57 -12.03 -24.38
N ILE A 151 -8.39 -11.79 -23.79
CA ILE A 151 -8.21 -10.71 -22.80
C ILE A 151 -8.41 -9.31 -23.42
N GLN A 152 -8.07 -9.13 -24.69
CA GLN A 152 -8.24 -7.86 -25.40
C GLN A 152 -9.70 -7.55 -25.75
N GLU A 153 -10.54 -8.58 -25.86
CA GLU A 153 -11.98 -8.45 -26.13
C GLU A 153 -12.79 -8.12 -24.85
N LEU A 154 -12.18 -8.19 -23.66
CA LEU A 154 -12.85 -7.85 -22.41
C LEU A 154 -13.25 -6.36 -22.38
N PRO A 155 -14.46 -6.02 -21.88
CA PRO A 155 -14.90 -4.64 -21.76
C PRO A 155 -14.02 -3.89 -20.77
N VAL A 156 -13.49 -2.74 -21.17
CA VAL A 156 -12.69 -1.86 -20.30
C VAL A 156 -13.52 -0.62 -19.95
N VAL A 157 -13.50 -0.26 -18.67
CA VAL A 157 -14.13 0.93 -18.11
C VAL A 157 -13.36 2.17 -18.55
N ASP A 158 -14.09 3.22 -18.94
CA ASP A 158 -13.56 4.46 -19.50
C ASP A 158 -12.50 5.18 -18.63
N SER A 159 -11.62 5.93 -19.30
CA SER A 159 -10.47 6.60 -18.70
C SER A 159 -10.80 7.67 -17.64
N HIS A 160 -12.01 8.23 -17.60
CA HIS A 160 -12.40 9.23 -16.59
C HIS A 160 -12.53 8.62 -15.18
N TYR A 161 -12.56 7.29 -15.08
CA TYR A 161 -12.48 6.57 -13.81
C TYR A 161 -11.05 6.26 -13.38
N CYS A 162 -10.06 6.42 -14.27
CA CYS A 162 -8.64 6.26 -13.96
C CYS A 162 -8.10 7.54 -13.30
N ARG A 163 -7.29 7.39 -12.24
CA ARG A 163 -6.53 8.53 -11.69
C ARG A 163 -5.63 9.09 -12.80
N SER A 164 -5.52 10.41 -12.90
CA SER A 164 -4.73 11.11 -13.94
C SER A 164 -3.28 10.63 -14.07
N SER A 165 -2.71 10.05 -13.02
CA SER A 165 -1.34 9.52 -12.97
C SER A 165 -1.20 8.04 -13.32
N SER A 166 -2.28 7.30 -13.58
CA SER A 166 -2.25 5.83 -13.76
C SER A 166 -2.43 5.40 -15.21
N LYS A 167 -1.50 4.59 -15.73
CA LYS A 167 -1.61 3.88 -17.02
C LYS A 167 -2.41 2.56 -16.96
N ARG A 168 -2.95 2.21 -15.78
CA ARG A 168 -3.73 0.98 -15.54
C ARG A 168 -5.12 1.08 -16.16
N LYS A 169 -5.57 0.02 -16.85
CA LYS A 169 -6.94 -0.12 -17.38
C LYS A 169 -7.80 -0.89 -16.37
N TYR A 170 -9.11 -0.61 -16.31
CA TYR A 170 -10.01 -1.28 -15.36
C TYR A 170 -11.13 -2.04 -16.07
N LEU A 171 -11.41 -3.25 -15.63
CA LEU A 171 -12.56 -4.06 -16.06
C LEU A 171 -13.80 -3.75 -15.18
N PRO A 172 -15.04 -3.93 -15.66
CA PRO A 172 -16.26 -3.68 -14.89
C PRO A 172 -16.32 -4.31 -13.49
N SER A 173 -17.04 -3.64 -12.58
CA SER A 173 -17.30 -4.13 -11.23
C SER A 173 -18.25 -5.33 -11.26
N GLY A 174 -17.75 -6.51 -10.88
CA GLY A 174 -18.49 -7.78 -10.94
C GLY A 174 -17.75 -8.87 -11.72
N LEU A 175 -16.78 -8.49 -12.56
CA LEU A 175 -15.83 -9.44 -13.14
C LEU A 175 -14.80 -9.86 -12.09
N SER A 176 -14.37 -11.11 -12.15
CA SER A 176 -13.28 -11.67 -11.34
C SER A 176 -12.36 -12.50 -12.24
N GLU A 177 -11.11 -12.75 -11.81
CA GLU A 177 -10.19 -13.60 -12.58
C GLU A 177 -10.81 -14.98 -12.86
N THR A 178 -11.54 -15.54 -11.90
CA THR A 178 -12.25 -16.82 -12.04
C THR A 178 -13.37 -16.71 -13.06
N ARG A 179 -14.18 -15.64 -13.03
CA ARG A 179 -15.28 -15.44 -13.98
C ARG A 179 -14.75 -15.28 -15.40
N ILE A 180 -13.73 -14.45 -15.57
CA ILE A 180 -13.07 -14.21 -16.86
C ILE A 180 -12.46 -15.50 -17.42
N TYR A 181 -11.94 -16.38 -16.57
CA TYR A 181 -11.47 -17.69 -17.01
C TYR A 181 -12.61 -18.60 -17.47
N MET A 182 -13.77 -18.56 -16.81
CA MET A 182 -14.95 -19.30 -17.29
C MET A 182 -15.39 -18.80 -18.66
N ASP A 183 -15.40 -17.48 -18.87
CA ASP A 183 -15.70 -16.89 -20.18
C ASP A 183 -14.63 -17.31 -21.23
N TYR A 184 -13.36 -17.44 -20.84
CA TYR A 184 -12.30 -18.00 -21.71
C TYR A 184 -12.53 -19.47 -22.07
N LEU A 185 -13.07 -20.29 -21.17
CA LEU A 185 -13.44 -21.68 -21.49
C LEU A 185 -14.55 -21.73 -22.54
N GLU A 186 -15.51 -20.80 -22.48
CA GLU A 186 -16.58 -20.66 -23.47
C GLU A 186 -16.02 -20.19 -24.81
N TYR A 187 -15.20 -19.13 -24.81
CA TYR A 187 -14.48 -18.66 -25.99
C TYR A 187 -13.68 -19.78 -26.67
N CYS A 188 -12.92 -20.57 -25.91
CA CYS A 188 -12.18 -21.71 -26.44
C CYS A 188 -13.07 -22.75 -27.13
N LYS A 189 -14.31 -22.96 -26.67
CA LYS A 189 -15.27 -23.83 -27.37
C LYS A 189 -15.72 -23.23 -28.69
N GLU A 190 -15.94 -21.91 -28.74
CA GLU A 190 -16.37 -21.20 -29.94
C GLU A 190 -15.28 -21.19 -31.04
N VAL A 191 -14.02 -20.96 -30.67
CA VAL A 191 -12.87 -21.04 -31.59
C VAL A 191 -12.31 -22.46 -31.76
N ASN A 192 -12.95 -23.47 -31.16
CA ASN A 192 -12.60 -24.89 -31.25
C ASN A 192 -11.12 -25.20 -30.89
N VAL A 193 -10.68 -24.72 -29.74
CA VAL A 193 -9.32 -24.95 -29.20
C VAL A 193 -9.41 -25.50 -27.78
N GLU A 194 -8.50 -26.42 -27.41
CA GLU A 194 -8.38 -26.87 -26.03
C GLU A 194 -7.89 -25.75 -25.09
N PRO A 195 -8.63 -25.47 -24.00
CA PRO A 195 -8.25 -24.41 -23.08
C PRO A 195 -7.06 -24.81 -22.20
N GLU A 196 -6.16 -23.86 -21.96
CA GLU A 196 -5.06 -24.04 -21.00
C GLU A 196 -5.54 -23.91 -19.55
N LYS A 197 -4.71 -24.38 -18.61
CA LYS A 197 -5.00 -24.32 -17.18
C LYS A 197 -5.11 -22.88 -16.67
N PHE A 198 -5.99 -22.65 -15.70
CA PHE A 198 -6.18 -21.36 -15.03
C PHE A 198 -4.88 -20.70 -14.60
N SER A 199 -3.92 -21.47 -14.07
CA SER A 199 -2.62 -20.94 -13.64
C SER A 199 -1.83 -20.30 -14.78
N PHE A 200 -1.87 -20.88 -15.98
CA PHE A 200 -1.18 -20.36 -17.16
C PHE A 200 -1.92 -19.14 -17.72
N TYR A 201 -3.25 -19.23 -17.84
CA TYR A 201 -4.11 -18.09 -18.21
C TYR A 201 -3.86 -16.87 -17.31
N LYS A 202 -3.90 -17.08 -15.99
CA LYS A 202 -3.63 -16.04 -14.98
C LYS A 202 -2.22 -15.47 -15.13
N SER A 203 -1.22 -16.30 -15.43
CA SER A 203 0.14 -15.82 -15.63
C SER A 203 0.22 -14.83 -16.79
N VAL A 204 -0.41 -15.14 -17.94
CA VAL A 204 -0.46 -14.25 -19.12
C VAL A 204 -1.25 -12.98 -18.78
N PHE A 205 -2.41 -13.11 -18.14
CA PHE A 205 -3.23 -11.97 -17.71
C PHE A 205 -2.44 -11.01 -16.80
N VAL A 206 -1.73 -11.51 -15.79
CA VAL A 206 -1.00 -10.67 -14.83
C VAL A 206 0.31 -10.12 -15.41
N SER A 207 1.06 -10.92 -16.17
CA SER A 207 2.39 -10.52 -16.63
C SER A 207 2.35 -9.62 -17.86
N GLU A 208 1.33 -9.74 -18.70
CA GLU A 208 1.26 -9.02 -19.98
C GLU A 208 0.20 -7.90 -19.98
N PHE A 209 -0.81 -7.95 -19.09
CA PHE A 209 -1.87 -6.94 -19.04
C PHE A 209 -1.89 -6.20 -17.70
N ASN A 210 -1.76 -4.87 -17.74
CA ASN A 210 -1.90 -4.01 -16.57
C ASN A 210 -3.39 -3.70 -16.30
N TYR A 211 -4.20 -4.73 -16.09
CA TYR A 211 -5.64 -4.61 -15.84
C TYR A 211 -5.94 -4.66 -14.34
N GLY A 212 -6.95 -3.91 -13.89
CA GLY A 212 -7.52 -3.98 -12.55
C GLY A 212 -9.02 -4.21 -12.62
N PHE A 213 -9.65 -4.58 -11.51
CA PHE A 213 -11.11 -4.65 -11.43
C PHE A 213 -11.62 -3.32 -10.88
N HIS A 214 -12.55 -2.69 -11.60
CA HIS A 214 -13.20 -1.47 -11.15
C HIS A 214 -13.98 -1.81 -9.88
N THR A 215 -13.66 -1.11 -8.80
CA THR A 215 -14.51 -1.06 -7.62
C THR A 215 -15.25 0.26 -7.73
N PRO A 216 -16.59 0.28 -7.76
CA PRO A 216 -17.34 1.53 -7.80
C PRO A 216 -16.82 2.42 -6.68
N LYS A 217 -16.57 3.70 -6.98
CA LYS A 217 -16.22 4.66 -5.93
C LYS A 217 -17.38 4.63 -4.93
N LYS A 218 -17.06 4.34 -3.66
CA LYS A 218 -17.90 4.82 -2.56
C LYS A 218 -18.00 6.35 -2.77
N ASP A 219 -19.21 6.89 -2.62
CA ASP A 219 -19.44 8.34 -2.61
C ASP A 219 -19.35 9.03 -3.99
N GLN A 220 -20.18 8.62 -4.95
CA GLN A 220 -20.49 9.49 -6.08
C GLN A 220 -21.33 10.66 -5.57
N CYS A 221 -20.98 11.89 -5.95
CA CYS A 221 -21.80 13.05 -5.63
C CYS A 221 -23.22 12.88 -6.18
N ASP A 222 -24.20 12.85 -5.27
CA ASP A 222 -25.62 12.71 -5.62
C ASP A 222 -26.05 13.84 -6.54
N PHE A 223 -25.60 15.08 -6.27
CA PHE A 223 -25.91 16.23 -7.11
C PHE A 223 -25.40 16.05 -8.55
N CYS A 224 -24.14 15.61 -8.73
CA CYS A 224 -23.60 15.33 -10.06
C CYS A 224 -24.32 14.18 -10.75
N THR A 225 -24.66 13.13 -10.01
CA THR A 225 -25.34 11.94 -10.56
C THR A 225 -26.76 12.28 -10.99
N GLN A 226 -27.50 13.01 -10.15
CA GLN A 226 -28.83 13.53 -10.48
C GLN A 226 -28.76 14.46 -11.70
N TYR A 227 -27.81 15.39 -11.75
CA TYR A 227 -27.65 16.29 -12.90
C TYR A 227 -27.37 15.53 -14.21
N LYS A 228 -26.52 14.50 -14.18
CA LYS A 228 -26.24 13.67 -15.36
C LYS A 228 -27.46 12.91 -15.87
N ASN A 229 -28.28 12.42 -14.95
CA ASN A 229 -29.48 11.62 -15.25
C ASN A 229 -30.70 12.46 -15.64
N LYS A 230 -30.64 13.79 -15.51
CA LYS A 230 -31.70 14.70 -15.96
C LYS A 230 -31.82 14.74 -17.50
N SER A 231 -33.02 15.08 -17.97
CA SER A 231 -33.30 15.39 -19.37
C SER A 231 -32.44 16.56 -19.86
N ASP A 232 -32.25 16.72 -21.16
CA ASP A 232 -31.47 17.83 -21.71
C ASP A 232 -32.11 19.19 -21.39
N GLU A 233 -33.44 19.25 -21.34
CA GLU A 233 -34.19 20.46 -20.95
C GLU A 233 -33.95 20.86 -19.50
N ASP A 234 -33.90 19.89 -18.58
CA ASP A 234 -33.65 20.15 -17.17
C ASP A 234 -32.18 20.44 -16.88
N LYS A 235 -31.25 19.87 -17.67
CA LYS A 235 -29.82 20.20 -17.59
C LYS A 235 -29.54 21.65 -17.90
N VAL A 236 -30.26 22.25 -18.85
CA VAL A 236 -30.13 23.69 -19.19
C VAL A 236 -30.60 24.56 -18.02
N LYS A 237 -31.72 24.20 -17.37
CA LYS A 237 -32.23 24.94 -16.20
C LYS A 237 -31.27 24.91 -15.02
N ASP A 238 -30.64 23.76 -14.77
CA ASP A 238 -29.76 23.55 -13.63
C ASP A 238 -28.27 23.79 -13.94
N GLU A 239 -27.93 24.22 -15.15
CA GLU A 239 -26.54 24.36 -15.60
C GLU A 239 -25.74 25.31 -14.69
N GLU A 240 -26.34 26.44 -14.30
CA GLU A 240 -25.69 27.40 -13.42
C GLU A 240 -25.48 26.84 -12.02
N ALA A 241 -26.48 26.16 -11.45
CA ALA A 241 -26.36 25.49 -10.16
C ALA A 241 -25.25 24.42 -10.17
N TYR A 242 -25.13 23.70 -11.28
CA TYR A 242 -24.07 22.71 -11.50
C TYR A 242 -22.69 23.34 -11.64
N LYS A 243 -22.54 24.43 -12.40
CA LYS A 243 -21.29 25.20 -12.48
C LYS A 243 -20.86 25.72 -11.10
N VAL A 244 -21.79 26.27 -10.32
CA VAL A 244 -21.52 26.74 -8.95
C VAL A 244 -21.12 25.58 -8.03
N HIS A 245 -21.72 24.41 -8.16
CA HIS A 245 -21.32 23.21 -7.40
C HIS A 245 -19.90 22.74 -7.77
N LEU A 246 -19.56 22.70 -9.06
CA LEU A 246 -18.21 22.36 -9.52
C LEU A 246 -17.17 23.41 -9.06
N ALA A 247 -17.50 24.70 -9.12
CA ALA A 247 -16.64 25.75 -8.62
C ALA A 247 -16.34 25.55 -7.13
N ARG A 248 -17.37 25.35 -6.29
CA ARG A 248 -17.20 25.10 -4.84
C ARG A 248 -16.33 23.88 -4.54
N LYS A 249 -16.44 22.83 -5.35
CA LYS A 249 -15.57 21.66 -5.26
C LYS A 249 -14.10 22.03 -5.51
N GLU A 250 -13.81 22.75 -6.58
CA GLU A 250 -12.42 23.13 -6.91
C GLU A 250 -11.86 24.13 -5.88
N GLU A 251 -12.68 25.05 -5.39
CA GLU A 251 -12.32 25.96 -4.28
C GLU A 251 -11.89 25.19 -3.02
N ALA A 252 -12.67 24.20 -2.59
CA ALA A 252 -12.34 23.40 -1.41
C ALA A 252 -11.04 22.62 -1.57
N ARG A 253 -10.76 22.12 -2.77
CA ARG A 253 -9.52 21.40 -3.09
C ARG A 253 -8.31 22.33 -3.06
N GLU A 254 -8.42 23.51 -3.65
CA GLU A 254 -7.32 24.46 -3.68
C GLU A 254 -7.02 25.00 -2.28
N HIS A 255 -8.04 25.39 -1.50
CA HIS A 255 -7.84 25.79 -0.10
C HIS A 255 -7.13 24.71 0.71
N LYS A 256 -7.59 23.45 0.61
CA LYS A 256 -6.97 22.34 1.34
C LYS A 256 -5.52 22.13 0.93
N LYS A 257 -5.22 22.29 -0.36
CA LYS A 257 -3.87 22.17 -0.90
C LYS A 257 -2.96 23.29 -0.37
N VAL A 258 -3.41 24.54 -0.41
CA VAL A 258 -2.68 25.69 0.12
C VAL A 258 -2.41 25.52 1.61
N ASP A 259 -3.43 25.20 2.41
CA ASP A 259 -3.27 25.01 3.86
C ASP A 259 -2.36 23.81 4.17
N LYS A 260 -2.44 22.73 3.38
CA LYS A 260 -1.55 21.57 3.51
C LYS A 260 -0.10 21.94 3.25
N ASP A 261 0.16 22.76 2.23
CA ASP A 261 1.52 23.17 1.91
C ASP A 261 2.06 24.20 2.91
N HIS A 262 1.21 25.10 3.44
CA HIS A 262 1.56 25.99 4.54
C HIS A 262 1.93 25.21 5.81
N ALA A 263 1.12 24.20 6.18
CA ALA A 263 1.39 23.36 7.36
C ALA A 263 2.71 22.61 7.31
N LYS A 264 3.24 22.31 6.11
CA LYS A 264 4.57 21.67 5.97
C LYS A 264 5.71 22.66 6.17
N CYS A 265 5.48 23.95 5.93
CA CYS A 265 6.48 25.00 5.97
C CYS A 265 6.51 25.75 7.31
N ASP A 266 5.39 25.77 8.04
CA ASP A 266 5.23 26.55 9.25
C ASP A 266 4.79 25.67 10.43
N THR A 267 5.65 25.58 11.45
CA THR A 267 5.38 24.78 12.65
C THR A 267 4.31 25.38 13.56
N ASN A 268 3.99 26.67 13.43
CA ASN A 268 2.92 27.34 14.19
C ASN A 268 1.53 27.15 13.57
N PHE A 269 1.49 26.68 12.32
CA PHE A 269 0.27 26.29 11.63
C PHE A 269 0.09 24.76 11.70
N SER A 270 -1.14 24.28 11.81
CA SER A 270 -1.41 22.83 11.76
C SER A 270 -2.69 22.56 10.99
N CYS A 271 -2.64 21.58 10.08
CA CYS A 271 -3.75 21.29 9.17
C CYS A 271 -4.13 19.82 9.24
N PHE A 272 -5.41 19.57 9.51
CA PHE A 272 -5.95 18.24 9.73
C PHE A 272 -7.13 17.97 8.80
N THR A 273 -7.28 16.72 8.38
CA THR A 273 -8.58 16.20 7.93
C THR A 273 -9.15 15.30 9.00
N MET A 274 -10.47 15.29 9.15
CA MET A 274 -11.14 14.45 10.12
C MET A 274 -12.38 13.79 9.51
N ASP A 275 -12.57 12.53 9.84
CA ASP A 275 -13.73 11.76 9.40
C ASP A 275 -14.04 10.61 10.35
N LEU A 276 -15.32 10.24 10.44
CA LEU A 276 -15.78 9.13 11.24
C LEU A 276 -16.06 7.92 10.35
N GLU A 277 -15.27 6.86 10.54
CA GLU A 277 -15.41 5.64 9.75
C GLU A 277 -16.81 5.05 9.87
N LYS A 278 -17.23 4.34 8.82
CA LYS A 278 -18.41 3.48 8.90
C LYS A 278 -18.31 2.54 10.12
N ILE A 279 -19.46 2.16 10.66
CA ILE A 279 -19.50 1.34 11.88
C ILE A 279 -18.81 -0.02 11.61
N LEU A 280 -17.81 -0.33 12.43
CA LEU A 280 -17.14 -1.62 12.45
C LEU A 280 -17.92 -2.56 13.36
N LEU A 281 -18.36 -3.71 12.84
CA LEU A 281 -19.15 -4.67 13.61
C LEU A 281 -18.26 -5.69 14.30
N THR A 282 -18.62 -6.05 15.53
CA THR A 282 -17.89 -6.99 16.37
C THR A 282 -18.87 -8.00 17.00
N PRO A 283 -18.69 -9.32 16.83
CA PRO A 283 -17.57 -9.97 16.17
C PRO A 283 -17.69 -9.95 14.63
N SER A 284 -16.55 -9.81 13.96
CA SER A 284 -16.39 -9.89 12.50
C SER A 284 -15.60 -11.14 12.15
N LEU A 285 -16.29 -12.23 11.83
CA LEU A 285 -15.68 -13.52 11.49
C LEU A 285 -16.01 -13.90 10.04
N GLN A 286 -15.18 -14.73 9.41
CA GLN A 286 -15.41 -15.24 8.05
C GLN A 286 -16.48 -16.35 7.96
N VAL A 287 -17.36 -16.50 8.96
CA VAL A 287 -18.35 -17.58 9.06
C VAL A 287 -19.77 -17.09 8.72
N GLY A 288 -20.46 -17.79 7.82
CA GLY A 288 -21.78 -17.38 7.28
C GLY A 288 -22.92 -17.28 8.31
N GLN A 289 -22.81 -17.95 9.47
CA GLN A 289 -23.84 -17.93 10.53
C GLN A 289 -24.00 -16.57 11.25
N LEU A 290 -23.09 -15.61 11.00
CA LEU A 290 -23.12 -14.29 11.61
C LEU A 290 -24.11 -13.30 10.97
N TYR A 291 -24.71 -13.64 9.83
CA TYR A 291 -25.51 -12.70 9.04
C TYR A 291 -26.83 -12.28 9.72
N PHE A 292 -27.37 -13.12 10.61
CA PHE A 292 -28.70 -12.93 11.20
C PHE A 292 -28.71 -12.47 12.67
N LYS A 293 -27.54 -12.19 13.26
CA LYS A 293 -27.43 -11.78 14.67
C LYS A 293 -26.97 -10.34 14.80
N LYS A 294 -27.53 -9.62 15.79
CA LYS A 294 -27.09 -8.27 16.12
C LYS A 294 -25.66 -8.30 16.68
N LYS A 295 -24.81 -7.41 16.19
CA LYS A 295 -23.40 -7.29 16.57
C LYS A 295 -23.15 -6.01 17.32
N LEU A 296 -22.09 -6.01 18.13
CA LEU A 296 -21.60 -4.84 18.83
C LEU A 296 -21.02 -3.83 17.83
N LYS A 297 -21.35 -2.56 18.00
CA LYS A 297 -20.85 -1.45 17.19
C LYS A 297 -19.52 -0.95 17.76
N THR A 298 -18.51 -0.86 16.91
CA THR A 298 -17.21 -0.25 17.18
C THR A 298 -17.03 0.96 16.26
N TYR A 299 -16.63 2.09 16.83
CA TYR A 299 -16.47 3.37 16.15
C TYR A 299 -14.99 3.70 16.00
N ASN A 300 -14.64 4.38 14.90
CA ASN A 300 -13.29 4.87 14.65
C ASN A 300 -13.35 6.30 14.10
N PHE A 301 -13.05 7.29 14.95
CA PHE A 301 -12.88 8.67 14.52
C PHE A 301 -11.42 8.93 14.17
N THR A 302 -11.15 9.22 12.90
CA THR A 302 -9.80 9.42 12.39
C THR A 302 -9.53 10.90 12.22
N ILE A 303 -8.39 11.35 12.73
CA ILE A 303 -7.81 12.66 12.43
C ILE A 303 -6.46 12.44 11.77
N TYR A 304 -6.28 13.01 10.60
CA TYR A 304 -5.07 12.89 9.80
C TYR A 304 -4.34 14.23 9.72
N ASP A 305 -3.09 14.25 10.19
CA ASP A 305 -2.18 15.39 10.06
C ASP A 305 -1.64 15.49 8.64
N LEU A 306 -2.01 16.56 7.93
CA LEU A 306 -1.65 16.76 6.52
C LEU A 306 -0.18 17.11 6.29
N ALA A 307 0.50 17.62 7.31
CA ALA A 307 1.93 17.94 7.26
C ALA A 307 2.78 16.72 7.60
N ALA A 308 2.49 16.07 8.72
CA ALA A 308 3.25 14.91 9.20
C ALA A 308 2.89 13.60 8.48
N GLY A 309 1.74 13.54 7.80
CA GLY A 309 1.22 12.31 7.22
C GLY A 309 0.81 11.26 8.26
N GLN A 310 0.53 11.70 9.49
CA GLN A 310 0.24 10.86 10.64
C GLN A 310 -1.29 10.73 10.82
N ALA A 311 -1.79 9.49 10.79
CA ALA A 311 -3.17 9.19 11.13
C ALA A 311 -3.29 8.87 12.63
N THR A 312 -4.24 9.50 13.32
CA THR A 312 -4.62 9.19 14.70
C THR A 312 -6.07 8.71 14.71
N ASN A 313 -6.27 7.46 15.11
CA ASN A 313 -7.57 6.80 15.18
C ASN A 313 -8.02 6.77 16.65
N TYR A 314 -9.08 7.50 16.98
CA TYR A 314 -9.76 7.43 18.27
C TYR A 314 -10.84 6.36 18.16
N MET A 315 -10.69 5.26 18.90
CA MET A 315 -11.58 4.10 18.77
C MET A 315 -12.24 3.74 20.11
N TRP A 316 -13.53 3.43 20.05
CA TRP A 316 -14.34 2.97 21.18
C TRP A 316 -15.47 2.05 20.69
N HIS A 317 -16.10 1.30 21.58
CA HIS A 317 -17.32 0.55 21.26
C HIS A 317 -18.56 1.17 21.91
N GLU A 318 -19.75 0.77 21.48
CA GLU A 318 -21.02 1.32 21.97
C GLU A 318 -21.29 1.10 23.48
N GLY A 319 -20.46 0.28 24.15
CA GLY A 319 -20.47 0.07 25.59
C GLY A 319 -19.52 1.01 26.37
N ASP A 320 -18.72 1.80 25.67
CA ASP A 320 -17.90 2.87 26.25
C ASP A 320 -18.42 4.26 25.84
N GLY A 321 -18.99 4.41 24.64
CA GLY A 321 -19.57 5.68 24.19
C GLY A 321 -20.42 5.54 22.95
N LYS A 322 -21.31 6.51 22.68
CA LYS A 322 -22.18 6.51 21.51
C LYS A 322 -21.51 7.20 20.31
N LYS A 323 -22.22 7.29 19.19
CA LYS A 323 -21.80 7.96 17.95
C LYS A 323 -22.24 9.44 17.91
N GLY A 324 -22.01 10.20 18.98
CA GLY A 324 -22.51 11.56 19.15
C GLY A 324 -21.47 12.68 18.97
N ALA A 325 -21.94 13.91 18.81
CA ALA A 325 -21.07 15.09 18.68
C ALA A 325 -20.22 15.37 19.94
N SER A 326 -20.68 14.97 21.14
CA SER A 326 -19.91 15.15 22.38
C SER A 326 -18.66 14.26 22.39
N GLU A 327 -18.77 13.03 21.88
CA GLU A 327 -17.65 12.10 21.73
C GLU A 327 -16.63 12.63 20.71
N ILE A 328 -17.11 13.14 19.56
CA ILE A 328 -16.26 13.80 18.55
C ILE A 328 -15.55 15.02 19.13
N ALA A 329 -16.29 15.89 19.82
CA ALA A 329 -15.73 17.08 20.48
C ALA A 329 -14.69 16.71 21.55
N THR A 330 -14.89 15.63 22.29
CA THR A 330 -13.90 15.12 23.26
C THR A 330 -12.60 14.70 22.56
N CYS A 331 -12.69 13.95 21.45
CA CYS A 331 -11.52 13.53 20.69
C CYS A 331 -10.74 14.72 20.13
N LEU A 332 -11.45 15.72 19.60
CA LEU A 332 -10.86 16.97 19.12
C LEU A 332 -10.20 17.76 20.26
N TRP A 333 -10.84 17.85 21.42
CA TRP A 333 -10.27 18.48 22.60
C TRP A 333 -8.96 17.81 23.02
N LYS A 334 -8.93 16.47 23.10
CA LYS A 334 -7.71 15.70 23.39
C LYS A 334 -6.58 16.00 22.39
N LEU A 335 -6.90 16.08 21.10
CA LEU A 335 -5.93 16.48 20.08
C LEU A 335 -5.40 17.89 20.35
N LEU A 336 -6.27 18.89 20.48
CA LEU A 336 -5.89 20.29 20.63
C LEU A 336 -5.01 20.52 21.86
N VAL A 337 -5.33 19.87 23.00
CA VAL A 337 -4.50 19.90 24.20
C VAL A 337 -3.08 19.37 23.92
N SER A 338 -2.96 18.35 23.06
CA SER A 338 -1.66 17.75 22.72
C SER A 338 -0.80 18.58 21.75
N LEU A 339 -1.37 19.57 21.05
CA LEU A 339 -0.63 20.36 20.04
C LEU A 339 0.29 21.42 20.65
N GLY A 340 0.08 21.80 21.91
CA GLY A 340 0.80 22.91 22.55
C GLY A 340 0.45 24.27 21.95
N THR A 341 1.41 25.19 21.89
CA THR A 341 1.23 26.54 21.35
C THR A 341 1.13 26.52 19.83
N LYS A 342 0.08 27.13 19.29
CA LYS A 342 -0.14 27.30 17.85
C LYS A 342 -0.68 28.69 17.54
N GLU A 343 -0.30 29.23 16.40
CA GLU A 343 -0.94 30.44 15.89
C GLU A 343 -2.29 30.05 15.27
N GLU A 344 -2.29 29.05 14.40
CA GLU A 344 -3.49 28.65 13.66
C GLU A 344 -3.61 27.14 13.53
N VAL A 345 -4.83 26.63 13.73
CA VAL A 345 -5.17 25.22 13.51
C VAL A 345 -6.37 25.13 12.59
N THR A 346 -6.23 24.39 11.49
CA THR A 346 -7.29 24.23 10.49
C THR A 346 -7.72 22.77 10.38
N PHE A 347 -9.04 22.55 10.43
CA PHE A 347 -9.69 21.25 10.26
C PHE A 347 -10.53 21.25 8.99
N TYR A 348 -10.38 20.19 8.20
CA TYR A 348 -11.26 19.86 7.08
C TYR A 348 -12.12 18.65 7.44
N SER A 349 -13.43 18.77 7.30
CA SER A 349 -14.38 17.66 7.50
C SER A 349 -15.46 17.62 6.44
N ASP A 350 -16.22 16.54 6.45
CA ASP A 350 -17.51 16.45 5.78
C ASP A 350 -18.54 17.44 6.39
N THR A 351 -19.72 17.49 5.78
CA THR A 351 -20.82 18.37 6.18
C THR A 351 -21.77 17.74 7.20
N ALA A 352 -21.41 16.63 7.86
CA ALA A 352 -22.29 15.91 8.78
C ALA A 352 -22.72 16.79 9.96
N SER A 353 -23.99 17.21 9.96
CA SER A 353 -24.57 18.11 10.96
C SER A 353 -24.58 17.46 12.35
N GLY A 354 -24.96 16.18 12.44
CA GLY A 354 -25.04 15.45 13.71
C GLY A 354 -23.69 15.23 14.42
N GLN A 355 -22.56 15.42 13.73
CA GLN A 355 -21.22 15.12 14.26
C GLN A 355 -20.32 16.35 14.25
N ASN A 356 -20.10 16.97 13.08
CA ASN A 356 -19.06 17.97 12.88
C ASN A 356 -19.63 19.40 12.78
N ARG A 357 -20.72 19.59 12.03
CA ARG A 357 -21.29 20.91 11.73
C ARG A 357 -22.45 21.24 12.65
N ASN A 358 -22.15 21.50 13.91
CA ASN A 358 -23.14 21.83 14.93
C ASN A 358 -22.57 22.71 16.05
N THR A 359 -23.49 23.25 16.85
CA THR A 359 -23.17 24.08 18.03
C THR A 359 -22.37 23.35 19.12
N ILE A 360 -22.38 22.01 19.15
CA ILE A 360 -21.67 21.22 20.18
C ILE A 360 -20.16 21.26 19.91
N VAL A 361 -19.75 20.97 18.67
CA VAL A 361 -18.35 21.09 18.25
C VAL A 361 -17.89 22.55 18.26
N SER A 362 -18.74 23.49 17.82
CA SER A 362 -18.40 24.93 17.92
C SER A 362 -18.14 25.38 19.36
N ALA A 363 -18.94 24.91 20.32
CA ALA A 363 -18.72 25.21 21.74
C ALA A 363 -17.36 24.69 22.23
N MET A 364 -16.95 23.50 21.77
CA MET A 364 -15.62 22.95 22.08
C MET A 364 -14.49 23.82 21.50
N PHE A 365 -14.60 24.26 20.25
CA PHE A 365 -13.57 25.11 19.64
C PHE A 365 -13.49 26.50 20.27
N LEU A 366 -14.63 27.10 20.64
CA LEU A 366 -14.67 28.36 21.40
C LEU A 366 -13.94 28.21 22.75
N ARG A 367 -14.22 27.12 23.48
CA ARG A 367 -13.48 26.79 24.71
C ARG A 367 -11.98 26.61 24.44
N ALA A 368 -11.62 25.98 23.33
CA ALA A 368 -10.23 25.71 22.98
C ALA A 368 -9.44 27.00 22.73
N VAL A 369 -9.96 27.95 21.93
CA VAL A 369 -9.27 29.24 21.72
C VAL A 369 -9.20 30.07 22.99
N GLU A 370 -10.18 29.95 23.90
CA GLU A 370 -10.17 30.65 25.18
C GLU A 370 -9.11 30.08 26.15
N GLN A 371 -9.02 28.75 26.27
CA GLN A 371 -8.23 28.08 27.32
C GLN A 371 -6.84 27.62 26.87
N LEU A 372 -6.66 27.30 25.59
CA LEU A 372 -5.41 26.76 25.07
C LEU A 372 -4.55 27.87 24.43
N PRO A 373 -3.23 27.68 24.29
CA PRO A 373 -2.36 28.63 23.61
C PRO A 373 -2.50 28.56 22.08
N ILE A 374 -3.74 28.67 21.57
CA ILE A 374 -4.10 28.65 20.16
C ILE A 374 -4.81 29.96 19.81
N GLN A 375 -4.32 30.72 18.83
CA GLN A 375 -4.91 32.03 18.49
C GLN A 375 -6.16 31.90 17.63
N THR A 376 -6.08 31.06 16.59
CA THR A 376 -7.17 30.88 15.63
C THR A 376 -7.42 29.41 15.37
N ILE A 377 -8.69 29.01 15.33
CA ILE A 377 -9.10 27.69 14.83
C ILE A 377 -10.04 27.88 13.65
N ASN A 378 -9.76 27.21 12.54
CA ASN A 378 -10.63 27.13 11.37
C ASN A 378 -11.24 25.76 11.24
N GLN A 379 -12.53 25.73 10.97
CA GLN A 379 -13.28 24.53 10.61
C GLN A 379 -13.86 24.76 9.21
N LYS A 380 -13.26 24.11 8.21
CA LYS A 380 -13.64 24.20 6.79
C LYS A 380 -14.36 22.91 6.38
N PHE A 381 -15.43 23.04 5.61
CA PHE A 381 -16.27 21.91 5.19
C PHE A 381 -16.11 21.61 3.71
N MET A 382 -15.86 20.35 3.37
CA MET A 382 -15.74 19.89 1.99
C MET A 382 -17.10 19.88 1.28
N GLU A 383 -17.10 19.82 -0.05
CA GLU A 383 -18.32 19.59 -0.83
C GLU A 383 -18.67 18.10 -0.81
N SER A 384 -19.92 17.78 -0.43
CA SER A 384 -20.42 16.41 -0.28
C SER A 384 -20.27 15.60 -1.57
N GLY A 385 -19.83 14.34 -1.46
CA GLY A 385 -19.53 13.47 -2.61
C GLY A 385 -18.32 13.89 -3.45
N HIS A 386 -17.56 14.89 -2.99
CA HIS A 386 -16.33 15.37 -3.60
C HIS A 386 -15.16 15.51 -2.62
N SER A 387 -15.38 15.11 -1.37
CA SER A 387 -14.35 14.98 -0.34
C SER A 387 -13.34 13.92 -0.76
N GLU A 388 -12.14 14.35 -1.12
CA GLU A 388 -10.99 13.46 -1.19
C GLU A 388 -10.22 13.62 0.13
N MET A 389 -10.57 12.82 1.15
CA MET A 389 -9.96 12.89 2.48
C MET A 389 -8.91 11.81 2.67
N GLU A 390 -7.80 12.15 3.30
CA GLU A 390 -6.76 11.18 3.67
C GLU A 390 -7.29 10.14 4.66
N CYS A 391 -8.31 10.48 5.45
CA CYS A 391 -9.03 9.56 6.33
C CYS A 391 -9.65 8.38 5.57
N ASP A 392 -10.25 8.60 4.39
CA ASP A 392 -10.86 7.52 3.57
C ASP A 392 -9.83 6.45 3.20
N SER A 393 -8.57 6.87 2.96
CA SER A 393 -7.47 5.95 2.67
C SER A 393 -7.05 5.16 3.91
N VAL A 394 -7.10 5.78 5.10
CA VAL A 394 -6.83 5.13 6.39
C VAL A 394 -7.88 4.06 6.63
N HIS A 395 -9.17 4.42 6.57
CA HIS A 395 -10.31 3.52 6.73
C HIS A 395 -10.27 2.37 5.74
N SER A 396 -10.06 2.66 4.45
CA SER A 396 -9.94 1.62 3.41
C SER A 396 -8.82 0.61 3.72
N THR A 397 -7.73 1.06 4.32
CA THR A 397 -6.61 0.20 4.71
C THR A 397 -6.96 -0.66 5.93
N ILE A 398 -7.65 -0.09 6.92
CA ILE A 398 -8.14 -0.79 8.12
C ILE A 398 -9.19 -1.84 7.72
N GLU A 399 -10.20 -1.48 6.93
CA GLU A 399 -11.23 -2.38 6.42
C GLU A 399 -10.63 -3.55 5.63
N SER A 400 -9.67 -3.26 4.74
CA SER A 400 -9.02 -4.28 3.92
C SER A 400 -8.28 -5.30 4.77
N ARG A 401 -7.57 -4.83 5.81
CA ARG A 401 -6.87 -5.71 6.75
C ARG A 401 -7.85 -6.48 7.63
N GLY A 402 -8.92 -5.84 8.10
CA GLY A 402 -9.96 -6.46 8.92
C GLY A 402 -10.70 -7.59 8.22
N LYS A 403 -10.85 -7.54 6.89
CA LYS A 403 -11.43 -8.65 6.11
C LYS A 403 -10.58 -9.92 6.13
N GLN A 404 -9.29 -9.82 6.46
CA GLN A 404 -8.34 -10.95 6.44
C GLN A 404 -8.17 -11.62 7.79
N VAL A 405 -8.78 -11.08 8.85
CA VAL A 405 -8.61 -11.57 10.22
C VAL A 405 -9.98 -11.70 10.89
N ASP A 406 -10.12 -12.72 11.73
CA ASP A 406 -11.29 -12.85 12.58
C ASP A 406 -11.15 -11.90 13.79
N VAL A 407 -12.13 -11.02 13.96
CA VAL A 407 -12.20 -10.05 15.06
C VAL A 407 -13.27 -10.50 16.04
N TYR A 408 -12.83 -10.97 17.21
CA TYR A 408 -13.73 -11.49 18.25
C TYR A 408 -14.18 -10.42 19.24
N THR A 409 -13.40 -9.37 19.47
CA THR A 409 -13.71 -8.27 20.41
C THR A 409 -13.25 -6.92 19.83
N PRO A 410 -13.70 -5.77 20.37
CA PRO A 410 -13.33 -4.44 19.85
C PRO A 410 -11.81 -4.20 19.85
N GLU A 411 -11.08 -4.77 20.80
CA GLU A 411 -9.62 -4.69 20.87
C GLU A 411 -8.96 -5.30 19.64
N GLY A 412 -9.59 -6.31 19.01
CA GLY A 412 -9.14 -6.85 17.74
C GLY A 412 -9.16 -5.79 16.63
N TRP A 413 -10.21 -4.95 16.55
CA TRP A 413 -10.23 -3.82 15.61
C TRP A 413 -9.15 -2.79 15.92
N TYR A 414 -8.85 -2.54 17.20
CA TYR A 414 -7.81 -1.60 17.59
C TYR A 414 -6.42 -2.12 17.15
N MET A 415 -6.20 -3.44 17.23
CA MET A 415 -4.99 -4.09 16.74
C MET A 415 -4.90 -4.09 15.20
N VAL A 416 -6.02 -4.33 14.52
CA VAL A 416 -6.11 -4.18 13.06
C VAL A 416 -5.72 -2.75 12.67
N ALA A 417 -6.29 -1.73 13.31
CA ALA A 417 -6.01 -0.34 12.99
C ALA A 417 -4.52 0.02 13.17
N ARG A 418 -3.87 -0.46 14.24
CA ARG A 418 -2.42 -0.27 14.50
C ARG A 418 -1.54 -0.92 13.44
N THR A 419 -1.94 -2.07 12.92
CA THR A 419 -1.12 -2.91 12.04
C THR A 419 -1.52 -2.82 10.56
N ALA A 420 -2.59 -2.08 10.24
CA ALA A 420 -3.14 -1.98 8.89
C ALA A 420 -2.13 -1.37 7.90
N LYS A 421 -1.40 -0.33 8.32
CA LYS A 421 -0.37 0.31 7.50
C LYS A 421 0.99 -0.36 7.75
N THR A 422 1.63 -0.83 6.68
CA THR A 422 2.92 -1.54 6.75
C THR A 422 4.14 -0.61 6.67
N SER A 423 3.96 0.64 6.26
CA SER A 423 5.00 1.65 6.13
C SER A 423 4.83 2.79 7.14
N LYS A 424 5.95 3.43 7.50
CA LYS A 424 5.94 4.59 8.40
C LYS A 424 5.36 5.85 7.70
N PRO A 425 4.74 6.78 8.46
CA PRO A 425 4.38 6.64 9.86
C PRO A 425 3.20 5.66 10.02
N TYR A 426 3.30 4.77 11.03
CA TYR A 426 2.23 3.83 11.37
C TYR A 426 1.01 4.58 11.93
N HIS A 427 -0.16 3.97 11.86
CA HIS A 427 -1.35 4.55 12.48
C HIS A 427 -1.19 4.61 14.01
N LYS A 428 -1.45 5.78 14.59
CA LYS A 428 -1.61 5.94 16.03
C LYS A 428 -3.04 5.56 16.37
N VAL A 429 -3.23 4.76 17.41
CA VAL A 429 -4.57 4.37 17.90
C VAL A 429 -4.67 4.76 19.36
N ILE A 430 -5.71 5.53 19.67
CA ILE A 430 -6.09 5.98 21.00
C ILE A 430 -7.40 5.28 21.34
N GLU A 431 -7.35 4.42 22.35
CA GLU A 431 -8.52 3.72 22.87
C GLU A 431 -9.23 4.66 23.84
N MET A 432 -10.52 4.89 23.60
CA MET A 432 -11.34 5.82 24.36
C MET A 432 -12.25 5.04 25.30
N ASP A 433 -12.21 5.39 26.58
CA ASP A 433 -13.04 4.80 27.63
C ASP A 433 -14.23 5.71 27.96
N TYR A 434 -15.31 5.16 28.55
CA TYR A 434 -16.48 5.95 28.96
C TYR A 434 -16.13 7.15 29.84
N SER A 435 -15.10 7.01 30.68
CA SER A 435 -14.65 8.06 31.60
C SER A 435 -13.92 9.21 30.90
N ASP A 436 -13.51 9.04 29.64
CA ASP A 436 -12.86 10.08 28.85
C ASP A 436 -13.84 11.10 28.28
N PHE A 437 -15.09 10.70 28.03
CA PHE A 437 -16.04 11.52 27.29
C PHE A 437 -16.60 12.68 28.12
N LEU A 438 -16.61 13.87 27.51
CA LEU A 438 -17.08 15.12 28.11
C LEU A 438 -18.41 15.56 27.48
N ASP A 439 -19.30 16.11 28.31
CA ASP A 439 -20.64 16.53 27.90
C ASP A 439 -20.64 17.93 27.26
N TYR A 440 -20.14 17.99 26.02
CA TYR A 440 -20.18 19.22 25.24
C TYR A 440 -21.60 19.62 24.81
N LYS A 441 -22.56 18.70 24.81
CA LYS A 441 -23.96 19.01 24.53
C LYS A 441 -24.55 19.90 25.62
N LYS A 442 -24.37 19.51 26.88
CA LYS A 442 -24.75 20.34 28.04
C LYS A 442 -23.98 21.64 28.05
N TYR A 443 -22.67 21.61 27.87
CA TYR A 443 -21.83 22.82 27.83
C TYR A 443 -22.27 23.80 26.73
N SER A 444 -22.50 23.31 25.50
CA SER A 444 -22.97 24.13 24.37
C SER A 444 -24.31 24.80 24.68
N SER A 445 -25.25 24.09 25.32
CA SER A 445 -26.55 24.66 25.71
C SER A 445 -26.43 25.80 26.74
N GLN A 446 -25.35 25.83 27.52
CA GLN A 446 -25.09 26.84 28.52
C GLN A 446 -24.38 28.08 27.94
N ILE A 447 -23.43 27.88 27.03
CA ILE A 447 -22.61 28.98 26.49
C ILE A 447 -23.13 29.58 25.18
N ILE A 448 -23.82 28.79 24.33
CA ILE A 448 -24.38 29.25 23.06
C ILE A 448 -25.90 29.44 23.20
N THR A 449 -26.29 30.67 23.52
CA THR A 449 -27.71 31.07 23.66
C THR A 449 -28.29 31.65 22.36
N ASN A 450 -27.44 32.26 21.54
CA ASN A 450 -27.75 32.69 20.17
C ASN A 450 -27.18 31.70 19.18
N LYS A 451 -28.07 31.05 18.42
CA LYS A 451 -27.70 30.01 17.44
C LYS A 451 -27.91 30.45 16.00
N SER A 452 -28.45 31.64 15.76
CA SER A 452 -28.89 31.98 14.40
C SER A 452 -28.87 33.47 14.06
N GLN A 453 -28.93 34.39 15.01
CA GLN A 453 -29.02 35.83 14.73
C GLN A 453 -27.61 36.42 14.56
N ALA A 454 -27.08 36.37 13.34
CA ALA A 454 -25.80 36.97 12.98
C ALA A 454 -25.96 38.45 12.62
N GLU A 455 -24.84 39.13 12.42
CA GLU A 455 -24.78 40.56 12.11
C GLU A 455 -25.44 40.90 10.77
N GLN A 456 -25.17 40.11 9.72
CA GLN A 456 -25.77 40.31 8.39
C GLN A 456 -27.07 39.51 8.15
N GLY A 457 -27.64 38.92 9.20
CA GLY A 457 -28.93 38.23 9.14
C GLY A 457 -28.93 36.85 9.79
N LYS A 458 -29.86 35.97 9.36
CA LYS A 458 -29.98 34.63 9.96
C LYS A 458 -28.86 33.71 9.43
N MET A 459 -27.99 33.22 10.31
CA MET A 459 -26.99 32.19 10.01
C MET A 459 -27.68 30.86 9.67
N ARG A 460 -27.32 30.29 8.51
CA ARG A 460 -27.83 28.98 8.04
C ARG A 460 -26.74 27.93 8.16
N TRP A 461 -26.68 27.22 9.29
CA TRP A 461 -25.63 26.23 9.60
C TRP A 461 -25.35 25.24 8.46
N ILE A 462 -26.40 24.71 7.85
CA ILE A 462 -26.31 23.72 6.76
C ILE A 462 -25.62 24.28 5.50
N LYS A 463 -25.55 25.60 5.35
CA LYS A 463 -24.89 26.24 4.19
C LYS A 463 -23.48 26.73 4.49
N VAL A 464 -23.07 26.77 5.76
CA VAL A 464 -21.75 27.30 6.14
C VAL A 464 -20.65 26.38 5.62
N LYS A 465 -19.61 26.99 5.07
CA LYS A 465 -18.43 26.30 4.52
C LYS A 465 -17.15 26.57 5.30
N TRP A 466 -17.10 27.66 6.06
CA TRP A 466 -15.98 27.97 6.94
C TRP A 466 -16.52 28.58 8.22
N ILE A 467 -16.15 28.00 9.36
CA ILE A 467 -16.29 28.62 10.68
C ILE A 467 -14.90 28.92 11.24
N GLN A 468 -14.71 30.11 11.77
CA GLN A 468 -13.47 30.53 12.41
C GLN A 468 -13.74 31.00 13.84
N TYR A 469 -12.88 30.53 14.75
CA TYR A 469 -12.90 30.85 16.17
C TYR A 469 -11.61 31.59 16.49
N ARG A 470 -11.70 32.70 17.24
CA ARG A 470 -10.57 33.59 17.52
C ARG A 470 -10.42 33.80 19.01
N LYS A 471 -9.19 33.69 19.52
CA LYS A 471 -8.86 33.95 20.93
C LYS A 471 -9.12 35.39 21.35
N SER A 472 -8.97 36.34 20.43
CA SER A 472 -9.29 37.76 20.66
C SER A 472 -10.78 38.02 20.86
N CYS A 473 -11.65 37.16 20.32
CA CYS A 473 -13.10 37.29 20.36
C CYS A 473 -13.76 35.94 20.72
N PRO A 474 -13.57 35.42 21.95
CA PRO A 474 -13.95 34.04 22.33
C PRO A 474 -15.46 33.81 22.42
N LYS A 475 -16.29 34.87 22.26
CA LYS A 475 -17.75 34.81 22.26
C LYS A 475 -18.38 35.00 20.88
N THR A 476 -17.55 35.03 19.84
CA THR A 476 -17.99 35.29 18.47
C THR A 476 -17.58 34.14 17.57
N ILE A 477 -18.55 33.63 16.82
CA ILE A 477 -18.32 32.67 15.74
C ILE A 477 -18.28 33.48 14.44
N TYR A 478 -17.16 33.42 13.72
CA TYR A 478 -17.05 34.01 12.39
C TYR A 478 -17.34 32.94 11.35
N PHE A 479 -18.10 33.25 10.30
CA PHE A 479 -18.42 32.25 9.28
C PHE A 479 -18.52 32.80 7.86
N LYS A 480 -18.36 31.90 6.88
CA LYS A 480 -18.55 32.15 5.44
C LYS A 480 -19.36 31.04 4.78
N TYR A 481 -20.10 31.41 3.73
CA TYR A 481 -20.88 30.47 2.91
C TYR A 481 -20.08 29.94 1.71
N ARG A 482 -19.05 30.65 1.26
CA ARG A 482 -18.01 30.14 0.35
C ARG A 482 -16.61 30.33 0.94
N LEU A 483 -15.69 29.47 0.56
CA LEU A 483 -14.30 29.55 1.05
C LEU A 483 -13.58 30.78 0.50
N ASN A 484 -13.95 31.22 -0.70
CA ASN A 484 -13.39 32.39 -1.37
C ASN A 484 -14.11 33.72 -1.05
N ASP A 485 -15.14 33.72 -0.21
CA ASP A 485 -15.74 35.00 0.21
C ASP A 485 -14.66 35.81 0.94
N ASN A 486 -14.56 37.12 0.64
CA ASN A 486 -13.52 37.96 1.22
C ASN A 486 -13.71 38.16 2.73
N GLU A 487 -14.95 38.46 3.13
CA GLU A 487 -15.30 38.87 4.49
C GLU A 487 -16.06 37.77 5.25
N PHE A 488 -15.86 37.71 6.56
CA PHE A 488 -16.64 36.85 7.45
C PHE A 488 -17.87 37.61 7.93
N ASP A 489 -19.03 36.95 7.99
CA ASP A 489 -20.13 37.37 8.84
C ASP A 489 -19.88 36.88 10.28
N SER A 490 -20.54 37.49 11.26
CA SER A 490 -20.27 37.25 12.68
C SER A 490 -21.54 36.91 13.46
N LEU A 491 -21.46 35.88 14.31
CA LEU A 491 -22.50 35.46 15.23
C LEU A 491 -21.97 35.59 16.66
N ASN A 492 -22.46 36.56 17.41
CA ASN A 492 -22.25 36.60 18.86
C ASN A 492 -23.12 35.51 19.52
N ILE A 493 -22.50 34.64 20.32
CA ILE A 493 -23.18 33.48 20.93
C ILE A 493 -24.13 33.84 22.08
N GLU A 494 -24.14 35.09 22.54
CA GLU A 494 -24.98 35.58 23.63
C GLU A 494 -26.17 36.41 23.10
N LYS A 495 -27.41 36.04 23.46
CA LYS A 495 -28.60 36.87 23.21
C LYS A 495 -28.66 38.01 24.25
N ARG A 496 -28.18 39.22 23.89
CA ARG A 496 -28.22 40.50 24.67
C ARG A 496 -27.80 40.40 26.16
N GLN A 497 -26.76 41.16 26.52
CA GLN A 497 -26.15 41.31 27.87
C GLN A 497 -26.98 40.77 29.05
N ARG A 498 -26.83 39.46 29.34
CA ARG A 498 -27.08 38.93 30.67
C ARG A 498 -25.80 39.07 31.50
N ARG A 499 -25.97 39.23 32.82
CA ARG A 499 -24.89 39.23 33.82
C ARG A 499 -23.88 38.11 33.50
N ARG A 500 -22.58 38.40 33.71
CA ARG A 500 -21.44 37.48 33.49
C ARG A 500 -21.87 36.02 33.65
N VAL A 501 -21.83 35.29 32.55
CA VAL A 501 -22.02 33.84 32.54
C VAL A 501 -20.90 33.24 33.40
N PRO A 502 -21.21 32.47 34.46
CA PRO A 502 -20.18 31.85 35.28
C PRO A 502 -19.34 30.89 34.44
N TYR A 503 -18.07 30.71 34.82
CA TYR A 503 -17.22 29.68 34.22
C TYR A 503 -17.92 28.32 34.35
N PHE A 504 -18.22 27.67 33.22
CA PHE A 504 -18.81 26.34 33.20
C PHE A 504 -17.72 25.31 32.93
N GLU A 505 -17.49 24.44 33.91
CA GLU A 505 -16.67 23.26 33.72
C GLU A 505 -17.44 22.20 32.92
N VAL A 506 -16.78 21.56 31.96
CA VAL A 506 -17.42 20.53 31.15
C VAL A 506 -17.46 19.23 31.96
N SER A 507 -18.65 18.81 32.37
CA SER A 507 -18.84 17.55 33.10
C SER A 507 -18.58 16.32 32.23
N ARG A 508 -18.35 15.16 32.86
CA ARG A 508 -18.32 13.87 32.14
C ARG A 508 -19.66 13.60 31.46
N LEU A 509 -19.61 13.03 30.26
CA LEU A 509 -20.77 12.59 29.50
C LEU A 509 -21.38 11.32 30.10
N TYR A 510 -20.54 10.41 30.55
CA TYR A 510 -20.93 9.14 31.14
C TYR A 510 -20.42 9.04 32.58
N LEU A 511 -21.32 8.65 33.51
CA LEU A 511 -20.96 8.37 34.91
C LEU A 511 -20.59 6.90 35.12
N SER A 512 -21.13 6.02 34.27
CA SER A 512 -20.87 4.58 34.20
C SER A 512 -20.85 4.16 32.72
N LYS A 513 -20.42 2.93 32.44
CA LYS A 513 -20.46 2.38 31.09
C LYS A 513 -21.86 2.44 30.49
N PRO A 514 -22.02 2.90 29.24
CA PRO A 514 -23.29 2.79 28.52
C PRO A 514 -23.81 1.35 28.48
N LYS A 515 -25.12 1.22 28.74
CA LYS A 515 -25.83 -0.07 28.63
C LYS A 515 -26.05 -0.44 27.16
N ILE A 516 -26.09 -1.74 26.90
CA ILE A 516 -26.27 -2.36 25.58
C ILE A 516 -27.72 -2.83 25.43
N ASN A 517 -28.29 -2.67 24.22
CA ASN A 517 -29.63 -3.16 23.93
C ASN A 517 -29.79 -4.65 24.29
N LYS A 518 -30.82 -4.99 25.06
CA LYS A 518 -31.09 -6.35 25.57
C LYS A 518 -31.05 -7.43 24.50
N ASN A 519 -31.71 -7.19 23.36
CA ASN A 519 -31.77 -8.17 22.27
C ASN A 519 -30.41 -8.36 21.59
N LYS A 520 -29.64 -7.27 21.46
CA LYS A 520 -28.26 -7.33 20.97
C LYS A 520 -27.35 -8.10 21.92
N LEU A 521 -27.41 -7.82 23.22
CA LEU A 521 -26.60 -8.53 24.21
C LEU A 521 -26.94 -10.03 24.23
N LYS A 522 -28.22 -10.38 24.15
CA LYS A 522 -28.67 -11.78 24.04
C LYS A 522 -28.09 -12.48 22.81
N ASP A 523 -28.07 -11.81 21.65
CA ASP A 523 -27.48 -12.37 20.44
C ASP A 523 -25.96 -12.57 20.56
N LEU A 524 -25.26 -11.63 21.19
CA LEU A 524 -23.81 -11.71 21.47
C LEU A 524 -23.48 -12.87 22.43
N LEU A 525 -24.25 -13.04 23.51
CA LEU A 525 -24.08 -14.17 24.44
C LEU A 525 -24.38 -15.51 23.76
N LYS A 526 -25.40 -15.59 22.89
CA LYS A 526 -25.64 -16.79 22.09
C LYS A 526 -24.49 -17.13 21.12
N LEU A 527 -23.71 -16.14 20.67
CA LEU A 527 -22.50 -16.39 19.87
C LEU A 527 -21.36 -16.96 20.72
N CYS A 528 -21.36 -16.66 22.02
CA CYS A 528 -20.46 -17.29 22.99
C CYS A 528 -20.89 -18.74 23.24
N GLU A 529 -22.18 -18.95 23.54
CA GLU A 529 -22.76 -20.28 23.85
C GLU A 529 -22.61 -21.29 22.70
N ASN A 530 -22.82 -20.86 21.45
CA ASN A 530 -22.74 -21.75 20.29
C ASN A 530 -21.30 -21.98 19.78
N GLY A 531 -20.29 -21.45 20.48
CA GLY A 531 -18.88 -21.60 20.16
C GLY A 531 -18.39 -20.78 18.96
N SER A 532 -19.19 -19.85 18.41
CA SER A 532 -18.74 -18.95 17.33
C SER A 532 -17.68 -17.97 17.83
N VAL A 533 -17.82 -17.51 19.07
CA VAL A 533 -16.80 -16.75 19.80
C VAL A 533 -16.07 -17.74 20.73
N PRO A 534 -14.73 -17.86 20.65
CA PRO A 534 -13.94 -18.70 21.54
C PRO A 534 -14.11 -18.31 23.02
N SER A 535 -14.05 -19.30 23.91
CA SER A 535 -14.25 -19.13 25.36
C SER A 535 -13.31 -18.11 26.02
N THR A 536 -12.14 -17.88 25.43
CA THR A 536 -11.19 -16.85 25.86
C THR A 536 -11.76 -15.43 25.82
N TYR A 537 -12.77 -15.18 25.00
CA TYR A 537 -13.38 -13.85 24.81
C TYR A 537 -14.74 -13.70 25.50
N HIS A 538 -15.30 -14.77 26.10
CA HIS A 538 -16.64 -14.74 26.70
C HIS A 538 -16.76 -13.70 27.81
N LYS A 539 -15.73 -13.57 28.66
CA LYS A 539 -15.68 -12.61 29.77
C LYS A 539 -15.95 -11.17 29.35
N PHE A 540 -15.51 -10.77 28.15
CA PHE A 540 -15.78 -9.43 27.63
C PHE A 540 -17.30 -9.23 27.44
N TYR A 541 -17.96 -10.16 26.75
CA TYR A 541 -19.40 -10.07 26.49
C TYR A 541 -20.25 -10.21 27.75
N GLU A 542 -19.84 -11.07 28.68
CA GLU A 542 -20.49 -11.25 29.99
C GLU A 542 -20.40 -9.98 30.87
N SER A 543 -19.38 -9.13 30.63
CA SER A 543 -19.22 -7.87 31.37
C SER A 543 -20.10 -6.72 30.87
N LEU A 544 -20.79 -6.89 29.73
CA LEU A 544 -21.66 -5.85 29.16
C LEU A 544 -23.01 -5.82 29.88
N GLU A 545 -23.46 -4.63 30.23
CA GLU A 545 -24.74 -4.44 30.95
C GLU A 545 -25.92 -4.22 29.99
N PRO A 546 -27.09 -4.87 30.19
CA PRO A 546 -28.27 -4.65 29.37
C PRO A 546 -29.03 -3.35 29.73
N GLU A 547 -29.68 -2.73 28.74
CA GLU A 547 -30.64 -1.62 28.94
C GLU A 547 -31.87 -2.07 29.74
N ASP A 548 -32.47 -1.19 30.56
CA ASP A 548 -33.57 -1.57 31.47
C ASP A 548 -34.90 -1.84 30.75
N GLU A 549 -35.11 -1.36 29.52
CA GLU A 549 -36.31 -1.60 28.68
C GLU A 549 -35.95 -2.13 27.29
N ASP A 550 -36.89 -2.81 26.62
CA ASP A 550 -36.77 -3.22 25.21
C ASP A 550 -36.90 -2.00 24.28
N GLY A 551 -35.89 -1.14 24.28
CA GLY A 551 -35.78 -0.06 23.33
C GLY A 551 -35.68 -0.62 21.91
N GLN A 552 -36.55 -0.19 21.01
CA GLN A 552 -36.32 -0.41 19.58
C GLN A 552 -35.03 0.32 19.18
N GLU A 553 -34.10 -0.42 18.58
CA GLU A 553 -32.90 0.15 17.98
C GLU A 553 -33.36 1.07 16.85
N LYS A 554 -33.34 2.39 17.08
CA LYS A 554 -33.64 3.36 16.02
C LYS A 554 -32.66 3.08 14.88
N PRO A 555 -33.12 3.02 13.61
CA PRO A 555 -32.20 2.97 12.49
C PRO A 555 -31.23 4.15 12.63
N ASP A 556 -29.95 3.91 12.39
CA ASP A 556 -28.97 4.97 12.21
C ASP A 556 -29.33 5.67 10.89
N THR A 557 -30.41 6.46 10.88
CA THR A 557 -30.65 7.38 9.78
C THR A 557 -29.54 8.39 9.83
N GLU A 558 -28.78 8.48 8.75
CA GLU A 558 -28.16 9.74 8.33
C GLU A 558 -29.31 10.73 8.12
N SER A 559 -29.86 11.23 9.22
CA SER A 559 -30.87 12.27 9.19
C SER A 559 -30.14 13.57 8.87
N ASP A 560 -29.94 13.80 7.58
CA ASP A 560 -30.05 15.15 7.03
C ASP A 560 -31.50 15.61 7.24
N GLU A 561 -31.88 15.85 8.50
CA GLU A 561 -33.13 16.52 8.82
C GLU A 561 -32.86 18.02 8.86
N GLU A 562 -33.58 18.68 7.97
CA GLU A 562 -33.68 20.11 7.76
C GLU A 562 -34.07 20.83 9.05
N ASP A 563 -33.26 21.82 9.45
CA ASP A 563 -33.69 23.12 9.98
C ASP A 563 -32.54 24.15 10.00
#